data_AF-A0A7J4T479-F1
#
_entry.id   AF-A0A7J4T479-F1
#
_cell.length_a   1.000
_cell.length_b   1.000
_cell.length_c   1.000
_cell.angle_alpha   90.00
_cell.angle_beta   90.00
_cell.angle_gamma   90.00
#
_symmetry.space_group_name_H-M   'P 1'
#
loop_
_entity.id
_entity.type
_entity.pdbx_description
1 polymer ?
#
loop_
_entity_poly.entity_id
_entity_poly.type
_entity_poly.pdbx_seq_one_letter_code
_entity_poly.pdbx_strand_id
1 'polypeptide(L)'
;MKDTEAMNIFRHLFPQAKEFMTSDRKKPARKNWDKMQKQTMIARFKICPTCSEPLVLETITREHMFPLILGGKEQEDNVTAMCDSCNDARNQVMGKILKSTKLADLRTQWPGNEEKIYQFITWAMLSIDHESYQVGTFPEHDDIFFSARGLKKPRARKNWFSRIKSAAEAFLSSKEPEHSIEKVECNCMNPVCDKVLKIPIHGDGDYRCTPSLGGCGEVFSAVDLRTQSKPVNESQADEEIKNILPELEKFPLKEWLVKHRPQYDSIESVYVRLKLEIKKHENLGKKRPIRVVLELDFGISKNLPLEKIYARLDELIEEKTEATIGNQSIESTVETGSSENSDVLSFTNYTGLNSGYGIRFPRHPNQFVLLLDAYLEQVLRCTSFDEIALHLKNTDITVRSRVSPTISTIQRGLLGQSYDSKKPVNETFDDVKSLSELPPMLTIIENTESFLLSCPFAESEEFMTGVKKYLEVASTIVKSETASALKKTLDENIPDNGGEVDLQTALGLITDCKDGRYHRAETWKDVKQLLGYGHSTKFQKIISALWPGQFSIQLREKKYYLSKSENTGH
;
A
#
# COMPACT_ATOMS: atom_id res chain seq x y z
N MET A 1 9.29 -4.44 -11.84
CA MET A 1 10.71 -4.15 -11.56
C MET A 1 11.57 -5.08 -12.41
N LYS A 2 12.54 -4.53 -13.16
CA LYS A 2 13.53 -5.34 -13.91
C LYS A 2 14.58 -5.90 -12.95
N ASP A 3 15.26 -6.98 -13.33
CA ASP A 3 16.35 -7.60 -12.56
C ASP A 3 17.49 -6.61 -12.24
N THR A 4 17.88 -5.79 -13.22
CA THR A 4 18.92 -4.74 -13.09
C THR A 4 18.53 -3.66 -12.09
N GLU A 5 17.27 -3.24 -12.10
CA GLU A 5 16.71 -2.29 -11.14
C GLU A 5 16.71 -2.87 -9.72
N ALA A 6 16.26 -4.12 -9.57
CA ALA A 6 16.30 -4.86 -8.32
C ALA A 6 17.73 -5.02 -7.78
N MET A 7 18.69 -5.36 -8.64
CA MET A 7 20.10 -5.48 -8.26
C MET A 7 20.70 -4.16 -7.80
N ASN A 8 20.27 -3.02 -8.36
CA ASN A 8 20.74 -1.71 -7.94
C ASN A 8 20.32 -1.38 -6.49
N ILE A 9 19.14 -1.79 -6.05
CA ILE A 9 18.67 -1.58 -4.65
C ILE A 9 19.64 -2.23 -3.65
N PHE A 10 20.12 -3.44 -3.96
CA PHE A 10 21.00 -4.22 -3.07
C PHE A 10 22.48 -4.14 -3.45
N ARG A 11 22.86 -3.23 -4.35
CA ARG A 11 24.24 -3.09 -4.84
C ARG A 11 25.26 -2.84 -3.72
N HIS A 12 24.82 -2.21 -2.64
CA HIS A 12 25.65 -1.96 -1.45
C HIS A 12 26.11 -3.25 -0.74
N LEU A 13 25.47 -4.40 -0.97
CA LEU A 13 25.87 -5.70 -0.41
C LEU A 13 26.93 -6.43 -1.25
N PHE A 14 27.09 -6.06 -2.52
CA PHE A 14 27.97 -6.74 -3.45
C PHE A 14 29.47 -6.63 -3.10
N PRO A 15 29.99 -5.47 -2.63
CA PRO A 15 31.36 -5.38 -2.15
C PRO A 15 31.69 -6.39 -1.04
N GLN A 16 30.75 -6.63 -0.12
CA GLN A 16 30.93 -7.62 0.96
C GLN A 16 30.99 -9.04 0.42
N ALA A 17 30.11 -9.40 -0.53
CA ALA A 17 30.16 -10.72 -1.18
C ALA A 17 31.48 -10.91 -1.93
N LYS A 18 31.93 -9.89 -2.67
CA LYS A 18 33.20 -9.89 -3.39
C LYS A 18 34.39 -10.09 -2.45
N GLU A 19 34.50 -9.29 -1.38
CA GLU A 19 35.56 -9.45 -0.37
C GLU A 19 35.54 -10.85 0.25
N PHE A 20 34.35 -11.39 0.51
CA PHE A 20 34.23 -12.73 1.07
C PHE A 20 34.60 -13.83 0.06
N MET A 21 34.26 -13.69 -1.22
CA MET A 21 34.62 -14.65 -2.26
C MET A 21 36.12 -14.66 -2.56
N THR A 22 36.80 -13.52 -2.43
CA THR A 22 38.25 -13.41 -2.71
C THR A 22 39.15 -13.62 -1.49
N SER A 23 38.60 -13.78 -0.28
CA SER A 23 39.37 -13.97 0.95
C SER A 23 39.43 -15.43 1.40
N ASP A 24 40.35 -15.74 2.32
CA ASP A 24 40.45 -17.04 2.99
C ASP A 24 39.47 -17.21 4.17
N ARG A 25 38.60 -16.22 4.41
CA ARG A 25 37.66 -16.24 5.55
C ARG A 25 36.76 -17.47 5.45
N LYS A 26 36.49 -18.13 6.59
CA LYS A 26 35.52 -19.24 6.64
C LYS A 26 34.11 -18.68 6.85
N LYS A 27 33.09 -19.40 6.36
CA LYS A 27 31.70 -19.04 6.68
C LYS A 27 31.46 -19.16 8.19
N PRO A 28 30.72 -18.24 8.82
CA PRO A 28 30.34 -18.36 10.22
C PRO A 28 29.59 -19.67 10.52
N ALA A 29 29.71 -20.17 11.75
CA ALA A 29 28.92 -21.30 12.21
C ALA A 29 27.47 -20.87 12.45
N ARG A 30 26.52 -21.55 11.82
CA ARG A 30 25.08 -21.30 12.00
C ARG A 30 24.68 -21.64 13.43
N LYS A 31 24.03 -20.70 14.11
CA LYS A 31 23.42 -20.94 15.43
C LYS A 31 22.01 -21.50 15.24
N ASN A 32 21.61 -22.43 16.11
CA ASN A 32 20.22 -22.87 16.18
C ASN A 32 19.48 -22.07 17.23
N TRP A 33 18.18 -21.87 17.04
CA TRP A 33 17.33 -21.32 18.09
C TRP A 33 16.93 -22.40 19.09
N ASP A 34 17.02 -22.08 20.37
CA ASP A 34 16.35 -22.86 21.41
C ASP A 34 14.82 -22.67 21.35
N LYS A 35 14.10 -23.45 22.16
CA LYS A 35 12.63 -23.42 22.21
C LYS A 35 12.08 -22.03 22.58
N MET A 36 12.73 -21.34 23.51
CA MET A 36 12.29 -20.02 23.98
C MET A 36 12.51 -18.96 22.90
N GLN A 37 13.67 -18.97 22.25
CA GLN A 37 13.99 -18.12 21.11
C GLN A 37 12.99 -18.33 19.96
N LYS A 38 12.64 -19.58 19.64
CA LYS A 38 11.60 -19.86 18.65
C LYS A 38 10.25 -19.24 19.04
N GLN A 39 9.83 -19.37 20.30
CA GLN A 39 8.59 -18.77 20.80
C GLN A 39 8.60 -17.24 20.70
N THR A 40 9.70 -16.59 21.07
CA THR A 40 9.88 -15.14 20.91
C THR A 40 9.76 -14.72 19.44
N MET A 41 10.38 -15.46 18.52
CA MET A 41 10.31 -15.17 17.09
C MET A 41 8.91 -15.38 16.50
N ILE A 42 8.19 -16.43 16.92
CA ILE A 42 6.78 -16.62 16.54
C ILE A 42 5.94 -15.44 17.02
N ALA A 43 6.11 -14.99 18.27
CA ALA A 43 5.35 -13.86 18.80
C ALA A 43 5.61 -12.57 18.00
N ARG A 44 6.86 -12.37 17.55
CA ARG A 44 7.29 -11.19 16.78
C ARG A 44 6.78 -11.21 15.33
N PHE A 45 6.95 -12.31 14.61
CA PHE A 45 6.66 -12.37 13.17
C PHE A 45 5.25 -12.91 12.85
N LYS A 46 4.74 -13.84 13.67
CA LYS A 46 3.44 -14.56 13.55
C LYS A 46 3.27 -15.40 12.28
N ILE A 47 3.69 -14.90 11.13
CA ILE A 47 3.58 -15.52 9.80
C ILE A 47 4.94 -15.56 9.11
N CYS A 48 5.11 -16.48 8.17
CA CYS A 48 6.32 -16.59 7.37
C CYS A 48 6.42 -15.42 6.37
N PRO A 49 7.57 -14.71 6.30
CA PRO A 49 7.76 -13.56 5.43
C PRO A 49 7.90 -13.92 3.93
N THR A 50 7.71 -15.18 3.54
CA THR A 50 7.77 -15.60 2.12
C THR A 50 6.49 -16.28 1.65
N CYS A 51 5.77 -17.02 2.49
CA CYS A 51 4.50 -17.66 2.10
C CYS A 51 3.28 -17.15 2.89
N SER A 52 3.49 -16.35 3.94
CA SER A 52 2.43 -15.85 4.84
C SER A 52 1.69 -16.93 5.62
N GLU A 53 2.16 -18.18 5.61
CA GLU A 53 1.65 -19.24 6.48
C GLU A 53 2.03 -18.96 7.95
N PRO A 54 1.16 -19.30 8.93
CA PRO A 54 1.47 -19.15 10.34
C PRO A 54 2.76 -19.88 10.74
N LEU A 55 3.61 -19.23 11.52
CA LEU A 55 4.80 -19.87 12.09
C LEU A 55 4.40 -20.67 13.33
N VAL A 56 4.83 -21.92 13.40
CA VAL A 56 4.64 -22.78 14.57
C VAL A 56 5.98 -23.30 15.06
N LEU A 57 6.04 -23.78 16.31
CA LEU A 57 7.29 -24.13 16.98
C LEU A 57 8.07 -25.23 16.25
N GLU A 58 7.33 -26.13 15.62
CA GLU A 58 7.81 -27.31 14.90
C GLU A 58 8.47 -26.92 13.58
N THR A 59 7.89 -25.97 12.84
CA THR A 59 8.29 -25.63 11.47
C THR A 59 9.08 -24.33 11.36
N ILE A 60 9.13 -23.50 12.41
CA ILE A 60 9.94 -22.28 12.40
C ILE A 60 11.44 -22.60 12.37
N THR A 61 12.12 -21.95 11.43
CA THR A 61 13.56 -22.02 11.20
C THR A 61 14.20 -20.63 11.25
N ARG A 62 15.49 -20.63 11.55
CA ARG A 62 16.36 -19.44 11.52
C ARG A 62 16.93 -19.31 10.11
N GLU A 63 16.47 -18.30 9.37
CA GLU A 63 16.94 -18.05 8.01
C GLU A 63 17.83 -16.80 7.96
N HIS A 64 18.86 -16.85 7.11
CA HIS A 64 19.75 -15.71 6.87
C HIS A 64 19.32 -14.97 5.62
N MET A 65 19.04 -13.66 5.73
CA MET A 65 18.59 -12.85 4.59
C MET A 65 19.69 -12.75 3.52
N PHE A 66 20.91 -12.43 3.96
CA PHE A 66 22.14 -12.58 3.20
C PHE A 66 22.82 -13.91 3.61
N PRO A 67 22.88 -14.91 2.71
CA PRO A 67 23.46 -16.21 3.00
C PRO A 67 24.89 -16.15 3.56
N LEU A 68 25.14 -16.89 4.66
CA LEU A 68 26.48 -16.99 5.28
C LEU A 68 27.57 -17.47 4.31
N ILE A 69 27.20 -18.35 3.38
CA ILE A 69 28.13 -18.88 2.39
C ILE A 69 28.53 -17.85 1.33
N LEU A 70 27.82 -16.72 1.26
CA LEU A 70 28.08 -15.62 0.34
C LEU A 70 28.61 -14.37 1.06
N GLY A 71 29.00 -14.50 2.33
CA GLY A 71 29.58 -13.42 3.13
C GLY A 71 28.61 -12.77 4.10
N GLY A 72 27.38 -13.24 4.19
CA GLY A 72 26.44 -12.83 5.25
C GLY A 72 27.00 -13.09 6.64
N LYS A 73 26.62 -12.26 7.61
CA LYS A 73 27.09 -12.34 9.01
C LYS A 73 26.10 -13.10 9.88
N GLU A 74 26.60 -13.77 10.92
CA GLU A 74 25.76 -14.40 11.95
C GLU A 74 25.33 -13.35 12.99
N GLN A 75 24.48 -12.41 12.57
CA GLN A 75 24.00 -11.28 13.36
C GLN A 75 22.47 -11.19 13.27
N GLU A 76 21.83 -10.56 14.27
CA GLU A 76 20.36 -10.51 14.37
C GLU A 76 19.73 -9.72 13.22
N ASP A 77 20.40 -8.70 12.71
CA ASP A 77 19.99 -7.88 11.57
C ASP A 77 20.04 -8.64 10.22
N ASN A 78 20.72 -9.79 10.17
CA ASN A 78 20.78 -10.67 9.01
C ASN A 78 19.93 -11.94 9.18
N VAL A 79 19.16 -12.05 10.26
CA VAL A 79 18.39 -13.25 10.60
C VAL A 79 16.90 -12.95 10.62
N THR A 80 16.11 -13.81 9.99
CA THR A 80 14.64 -13.76 10.01
C THR A 80 14.03 -15.12 10.37
N ALA A 81 12.77 -15.10 10.80
CA ALA A 81 11.99 -16.31 11.04
C ALA A 81 11.31 -16.77 9.75
N MET A 82 11.44 -18.06 9.41
CA MET A 82 10.86 -18.62 8.19
C MET A 82 10.35 -20.05 8.43
N CYS A 83 9.30 -20.48 7.74
CA CYS A 83 8.90 -21.89 7.78
C CYS A 83 9.96 -22.76 7.08
N ASP A 84 10.11 -23.99 7.57
CA ASP A 84 10.99 -25.03 7.04
C ASP A 84 10.89 -25.19 5.53
N SER A 85 9.67 -25.30 5.00
CA SER A 85 9.38 -25.48 3.59
C SER A 85 9.82 -24.31 2.71
N CYS A 86 9.73 -23.06 3.19
CA CYS A 86 10.27 -21.89 2.47
C CYS A 86 11.81 -21.87 2.53
N ASN A 87 12.39 -22.19 3.68
CA ASN A 87 13.83 -22.23 3.86
C ASN A 87 14.46 -23.31 2.97
N ASP A 88 13.89 -24.51 2.95
CA ASP A 88 14.33 -25.62 2.11
C ASP A 88 14.22 -25.27 0.61
N ALA A 89 13.11 -24.65 0.20
CA ALA A 89 12.96 -24.19 -1.18
C ALA A 89 14.01 -23.13 -1.56
N ARG A 90 14.33 -22.18 -0.68
CA ARG A 90 15.41 -21.20 -0.91
C ARG A 90 16.78 -21.87 -1.03
N ASN A 91 17.06 -22.88 -0.22
CA ASN A 91 18.30 -23.65 -0.31
C ASN A 91 18.40 -24.40 -1.66
N GLN A 92 17.28 -24.90 -2.18
CA GLN A 92 17.23 -25.51 -3.52
C GLN A 92 17.48 -24.49 -4.63
N VAL A 93 16.92 -23.27 -4.52
CA VAL A 93 17.21 -22.17 -5.46
C VAL A 93 18.70 -21.88 -5.47
N MET A 94 19.33 -21.72 -4.31
CA MET A 94 20.78 -21.48 -4.21
C MET A 94 21.58 -22.56 -4.93
N GLY A 95 21.30 -23.84 -4.63
CA GLY A 95 22.03 -24.97 -5.20
C GLY A 95 21.87 -25.08 -6.72
N LYS A 96 20.69 -24.79 -7.27
CA LYS A 96 20.45 -24.83 -8.72
C LYS A 96 21.04 -23.63 -9.46
N ILE A 97 20.87 -22.41 -8.93
CA ILE A 97 21.36 -21.18 -9.57
C ILE A 97 22.88 -21.11 -9.54
N LEU A 98 23.48 -21.38 -8.37
CA LEU A 98 24.93 -21.26 -8.17
C LEU A 98 25.70 -22.54 -8.52
N LYS A 99 25.00 -23.64 -8.83
CA LYS A 99 25.56 -24.97 -9.15
C LYS A 99 26.44 -25.59 -8.05
N SER A 100 26.54 -24.97 -6.88
CA SER A 100 27.17 -25.54 -5.69
C SER A 100 26.62 -24.90 -4.42
N THR A 101 26.67 -25.65 -3.33
CA THR A 101 26.38 -25.21 -1.96
C THR A 101 27.63 -25.25 -1.06
N LYS A 102 28.81 -25.44 -1.66
CA LYS A 102 30.11 -25.47 -0.97
C LYS A 102 30.91 -24.21 -1.29
N LEU A 103 31.48 -23.59 -0.25
CA LEU A 103 32.21 -22.33 -0.37
C LEU A 103 33.44 -22.46 -1.28
N ALA A 104 34.17 -23.57 -1.17
CA ALA A 104 35.36 -23.83 -1.99
C ALA A 104 35.02 -23.80 -3.50
N ASP A 105 33.98 -24.53 -3.91
CA ASP A 105 33.55 -24.59 -5.31
C ASP A 105 33.08 -23.22 -5.83
N LEU A 106 32.36 -22.45 -4.99
CA LEU A 106 31.90 -21.11 -5.35
C LEU A 106 33.08 -20.16 -5.56
N ARG A 107 34.13 -20.24 -4.73
CA ARG A 107 35.35 -19.45 -4.88
C ARG A 107 36.17 -19.84 -6.11
N THR A 108 36.30 -21.13 -6.41
CA THR A 108 37.01 -21.59 -7.61
C THR A 108 36.36 -21.09 -8.91
N GLN A 109 35.06 -20.86 -8.90
CA GLN A 109 34.32 -20.31 -10.04
C GLN A 109 34.34 -18.77 -10.10
N TRP A 110 34.90 -18.08 -9.11
CA TRP A 110 34.97 -16.62 -9.08
C TRP A 110 36.07 -16.10 -10.01
N PRO A 111 35.86 -15.00 -10.77
CA PRO A 111 34.66 -14.16 -10.84
C PRO A 111 33.60 -14.65 -11.85
N GLY A 112 33.78 -15.80 -12.50
CA GLY A 112 32.86 -16.31 -13.53
C GLY A 112 31.43 -16.58 -13.05
N ASN A 113 31.18 -16.68 -11.75
CA ASN A 113 29.86 -16.79 -11.13
C ASN A 113 29.39 -15.51 -10.41
N GLU A 114 30.10 -14.39 -10.55
CA GLU A 114 29.83 -13.13 -9.83
C GLU A 114 28.40 -12.63 -10.01
N GLU A 115 27.95 -12.50 -11.26
CA GLU A 115 26.61 -12.00 -11.58
C GLU A 115 25.51 -12.89 -10.97
N LYS A 116 25.66 -14.22 -11.03
CA LYS A 116 24.70 -15.17 -10.46
C LYS A 116 24.65 -15.10 -8.94
N ILE A 117 25.80 -14.89 -8.29
CA ILE A 117 25.88 -14.66 -6.85
C ILE A 117 25.11 -13.39 -6.49
N TYR A 118 25.32 -12.30 -7.22
CA TYR A 118 24.62 -11.03 -6.98
C TYR A 118 23.11 -11.14 -7.24
N GLN A 119 22.69 -11.77 -8.34
CA GLN A 119 21.28 -12.06 -8.62
C GLN A 119 20.64 -12.87 -7.50
N PHE A 120 21.32 -13.92 -7.03
CA PHE A 120 20.81 -14.75 -5.94
C PHE A 120 20.71 -13.97 -4.62
N ILE A 121 21.72 -13.16 -4.26
CA ILE A 121 21.66 -12.30 -3.07
C ILE A 121 20.47 -11.33 -3.17
N THR A 122 20.30 -10.67 -4.31
CA THR A 122 19.18 -9.75 -4.54
C THR A 122 17.83 -10.47 -4.42
N TRP A 123 17.69 -11.63 -5.06
CA TRP A 123 16.46 -12.43 -4.97
C TRP A 123 16.20 -12.93 -3.53
N ALA A 124 17.24 -13.35 -2.81
CA ALA A 124 17.15 -13.82 -1.43
C ALA A 124 16.68 -12.71 -0.48
N MET A 125 17.15 -11.47 -0.68
CA MET A 125 16.70 -10.31 0.08
C MET A 125 15.25 -9.95 -0.25
N LEU A 126 14.91 -9.86 -1.55
CA LEU A 126 13.57 -9.50 -1.99
C LEU A 126 12.52 -10.50 -1.56
N SER A 127 12.76 -11.81 -1.72
CA SER A 127 11.76 -12.84 -1.40
C SER A 127 11.40 -12.96 0.09
N ILE A 128 12.04 -12.19 0.97
CA ILE A 128 11.67 -11.99 2.38
C ILE A 128 10.88 -10.69 2.57
N ASP A 129 11.08 -9.70 1.72
CA ASP A 129 10.33 -8.46 1.68
C ASP A 129 9.12 -8.57 0.73
N HIS A 130 8.04 -9.17 1.25
CA HIS A 130 6.77 -9.36 0.53
C HIS A 130 6.21 -8.10 -0.12
N GLU A 131 6.53 -6.91 0.38
CA GLU A 131 5.99 -5.66 -0.17
C GLU A 131 6.71 -5.24 -1.45
N SER A 132 8.03 -5.48 -1.53
CA SER A 132 8.86 -5.08 -2.67
C SER A 132 9.04 -6.18 -3.72
N TYR A 133 8.82 -7.45 -3.35
CA TYR A 133 9.04 -8.56 -4.25
C TYR A 133 7.87 -8.81 -5.22
N GLN A 134 8.15 -8.55 -6.49
CA GLN A 134 7.26 -8.88 -7.60
C GLN A 134 7.69 -10.23 -8.20
N VAL A 135 6.82 -11.24 -8.08
CA VAL A 135 7.00 -12.51 -8.81
C VAL A 135 7.16 -12.20 -10.30
N GLY A 136 8.26 -12.69 -10.89
CA GLY A 136 8.69 -12.41 -12.24
C GLY A 136 9.92 -11.50 -12.34
N THR A 137 10.39 -10.87 -11.25
CA THR A 137 11.65 -10.10 -11.27
C THR A 137 12.86 -11.00 -11.52
N PHE A 138 12.86 -12.23 -10.97
CA PHE A 138 13.87 -13.26 -11.23
C PHE A 138 13.20 -14.57 -11.67
N PRO A 139 12.71 -14.65 -12.93
CA PRO A 139 11.83 -15.75 -13.36
C PRO A 139 12.38 -17.16 -13.08
N GLU A 140 13.67 -17.37 -13.34
CA GLU A 140 14.36 -18.65 -13.11
C GLU A 140 14.38 -19.02 -11.62
N HIS A 141 14.67 -18.05 -10.74
CA HIS A 141 14.70 -18.27 -9.30
C HIS A 141 13.30 -18.62 -8.78
N ASP A 142 12.30 -17.88 -9.25
CA ASP A 142 10.90 -18.08 -8.89
C ASP A 142 10.42 -19.47 -9.33
N ASP A 143 10.76 -19.89 -10.55
CA ASP A 143 10.37 -21.21 -11.07
C ASP A 143 10.94 -22.33 -10.22
N ILE A 144 12.21 -22.23 -9.84
CA ILE A 144 12.85 -23.20 -8.95
C ILE A 144 12.17 -23.17 -7.57
N PHE A 145 11.89 -21.99 -7.01
CA PHE A 145 11.26 -21.84 -5.70
C PHE A 145 9.85 -22.44 -5.66
N PHE A 146 8.98 -22.07 -6.60
CA PHE A 146 7.61 -22.57 -6.67
C PHE A 146 7.57 -24.08 -6.94
N SER A 147 8.46 -24.58 -7.81
CA SER A 147 8.61 -26.01 -8.06
C SER A 147 9.05 -26.75 -6.78
N ALA A 148 10.03 -26.24 -6.05
CA ALA A 148 10.50 -26.82 -4.79
C ALA A 148 9.42 -26.81 -3.70
N ARG A 149 8.57 -25.78 -3.69
CA ARG A 149 7.42 -25.67 -2.78
C ARG A 149 6.22 -26.54 -3.16
N GLY A 150 6.20 -27.13 -4.36
CA GLY A 150 5.00 -27.77 -4.90
C GLY A 150 3.83 -26.80 -5.10
N LEU A 151 4.12 -25.50 -5.24
CA LEU A 151 3.12 -24.45 -5.41
C LEU A 151 2.99 -24.08 -6.89
N LYS A 152 1.77 -23.73 -7.32
CA LYS A 152 1.57 -23.14 -8.64
C LYS A 152 2.11 -21.71 -8.61
N LYS A 153 3.00 -21.38 -9.54
CA LYS A 153 3.51 -20.01 -9.72
C LYS A 153 2.33 -19.05 -9.86
N PRO A 154 2.23 -17.99 -9.03
CA PRO A 154 1.27 -16.93 -9.22
C PRO A 154 1.42 -16.39 -10.64
N ARG A 155 0.34 -16.34 -11.42
CA ARG A 155 0.40 -15.74 -12.75
C ARG A 155 0.91 -14.31 -12.56
N ALA A 156 2.06 -14.00 -13.16
CA ALA A 156 2.59 -12.64 -13.16
C ALA A 156 1.44 -11.69 -13.51
N ARG A 157 1.26 -10.61 -12.73
CA ARG A 157 0.22 -9.61 -13.00
C ARG A 157 0.51 -9.00 -14.36
N LYS A 158 -0.08 -9.57 -15.41
CA LYS A 158 -0.09 -9.00 -16.75
C LYS A 158 -0.66 -7.59 -16.61
N ASN A 159 0.13 -6.62 -17.09
CA ASN A 159 -0.23 -5.21 -17.24
C ASN A 159 -1.66 -5.15 -17.79
N TRP A 160 -2.49 -4.25 -17.26
CA TRP A 160 -3.88 -4.07 -17.71
C TRP A 160 -4.01 -4.09 -19.24
N PHE A 161 -3.09 -3.42 -19.96
CA PHE A 161 -3.03 -3.43 -21.43
C PHE A 161 -2.77 -4.80 -22.06
N SER A 162 -1.93 -5.65 -21.48
CA SER A 162 -1.73 -7.01 -21.98
C SER A 162 -2.88 -7.94 -21.61
N ARG A 163 -3.65 -7.62 -20.56
CA ARG A 163 -4.93 -8.29 -20.28
C ARG A 163 -6.03 -7.87 -21.23
N ILE A 164 -6.14 -6.60 -21.61
CA ILE A 164 -7.07 -6.16 -22.67
C ILE A 164 -6.67 -6.80 -23.98
N LYS A 165 -5.38 -6.79 -24.33
CA LYS A 165 -4.92 -7.39 -25.59
C LYS A 165 -5.11 -8.90 -25.62
N SER A 166 -4.74 -9.63 -24.56
CA SER A 166 -5.02 -11.06 -24.46
C SER A 166 -6.50 -11.39 -24.31
N ALA A 167 -7.32 -10.51 -23.73
CA ALA A 167 -8.77 -10.70 -23.65
C ALA A 167 -9.44 -10.38 -24.98
N ALA A 168 -8.96 -9.39 -25.74
CA ALA A 168 -9.40 -9.10 -27.10
C ALA A 168 -8.97 -10.22 -28.05
N GLU A 169 -7.74 -10.73 -27.93
CA GLU A 169 -7.24 -11.89 -28.68
C GLU A 169 -7.99 -13.17 -28.28
N ALA A 170 -8.30 -13.38 -27.00
CA ALA A 170 -9.10 -14.52 -26.54
C ALA A 170 -10.57 -14.40 -26.98
N PHE A 171 -11.16 -13.20 -26.92
CA PHE A 171 -12.54 -12.93 -27.36
C PHE A 171 -12.68 -13.06 -28.88
N LEU A 172 -11.61 -12.80 -29.63
CA LEU A 172 -11.53 -13.04 -31.08
C LEU A 172 -11.17 -14.49 -31.44
N SER A 173 -10.64 -15.28 -30.49
CA SER A 173 -10.15 -16.65 -30.72
C SER A 173 -11.04 -17.76 -30.12
N SER A 174 -11.85 -17.47 -29.10
CA SER A 174 -12.70 -18.47 -28.44
C SER A 174 -14.14 -18.46 -28.98
N LYS A 175 -14.31 -18.96 -30.20
CA LYS A 175 -15.47 -19.81 -30.52
C LYS A 175 -15.02 -21.26 -30.37
N GLU A 176 -14.84 -21.71 -29.14
CA GLU A 176 -14.96 -23.15 -28.84
C GLU A 176 -15.95 -23.31 -27.69
N PRO A 177 -16.87 -24.28 -27.79
CA PRO A 177 -17.94 -24.46 -26.82
C PRO A 177 -17.36 -24.97 -25.49
N GLU A 178 -17.75 -24.34 -24.38
CA GLU A 178 -17.59 -24.92 -23.06
C GLU A 178 -18.25 -26.30 -23.08
N HIS A 179 -17.44 -27.37 -23.05
CA HIS A 179 -17.95 -28.68 -22.72
C HIS A 179 -18.48 -28.63 -21.29
N SER A 180 -19.82 -28.59 -21.16
CA SER A 180 -20.54 -28.77 -19.90
C SER A 180 -20.14 -30.11 -19.31
N ILE A 181 -19.22 -30.09 -18.35
CA ILE A 181 -18.86 -31.30 -17.62
C ILE A 181 -20.08 -31.69 -16.78
N GLU A 182 -20.77 -32.75 -17.20
CA GLU A 182 -21.93 -33.30 -16.49
C GLU A 182 -21.56 -33.61 -15.02
N LYS A 183 -22.43 -33.19 -14.10
CA LYS A 183 -22.27 -33.38 -12.65
C LYS A 183 -23.46 -34.15 -12.09
N VAL A 184 -23.22 -34.95 -11.07
CA VAL A 184 -24.24 -35.67 -10.31
C VAL A 184 -24.35 -35.11 -8.89
N GLU A 185 -25.57 -35.14 -8.36
CA GLU A 185 -25.86 -34.81 -6.97
C GLU A 185 -25.78 -36.07 -6.10
N CYS A 186 -25.05 -35.96 -5.00
CA CYS A 186 -24.85 -37.04 -4.03
C CYS A 186 -24.97 -36.47 -2.62
N ASN A 187 -25.57 -37.22 -1.69
CA ASN A 187 -25.61 -36.81 -0.30
C ASN A 187 -24.24 -37.02 0.36
N CYS A 188 -23.92 -36.16 1.32
CA CYS A 188 -22.78 -36.38 2.20
C CYS A 188 -22.94 -37.72 2.91
N MET A 189 -21.88 -38.54 2.94
CA MET A 189 -21.94 -39.86 3.57
C MET A 189 -21.87 -39.79 5.09
N ASN A 190 -21.59 -38.61 5.67
CA ASN A 190 -21.65 -38.42 7.11
C ASN A 190 -23.13 -38.41 7.57
N PRO A 191 -23.55 -39.33 8.47
CA PRO A 191 -24.95 -39.49 8.85
C PRO A 191 -25.56 -38.30 9.59
N VAL A 192 -24.75 -37.39 10.12
CA VAL A 192 -25.23 -36.14 10.76
C VAL A 192 -25.16 -34.93 9.82
N CYS A 193 -24.80 -35.13 8.55
CA CYS A 193 -24.66 -34.07 7.55
C CYS A 193 -25.68 -34.25 6.43
N ASP A 194 -26.59 -33.28 6.31
CA ASP A 194 -27.67 -33.24 5.33
C ASP A 194 -27.25 -32.60 3.99
N LYS A 195 -25.94 -32.41 3.75
CA LYS A 195 -25.44 -31.65 2.61
C LYS A 195 -25.45 -32.47 1.32
N VAL A 196 -26.02 -31.90 0.26
CA VAL A 196 -25.90 -32.40 -1.12
C VAL A 196 -24.63 -31.84 -1.78
N LEU A 197 -23.80 -32.73 -2.34
CA LEU A 197 -22.56 -32.45 -3.06
C LEU A 197 -22.80 -32.61 -4.57
N LYS A 198 -22.23 -31.70 -5.38
CA LYS A 198 -22.23 -31.79 -6.85
C LYS A 198 -20.86 -32.22 -7.33
N ILE A 199 -20.72 -33.44 -7.83
CA ILE A 199 -19.44 -34.01 -8.29
C ILE A 199 -19.50 -34.35 -9.79
N PRO A 200 -18.41 -34.18 -10.55
CA PRO A 200 -18.34 -34.61 -11.96
C PRO A 200 -18.63 -36.10 -12.11
N ILE A 201 -19.19 -36.53 -13.24
CA ILE A 201 -19.46 -37.96 -13.51
C ILE A 201 -18.17 -38.77 -13.72
N HIS A 202 -17.10 -38.15 -14.25
CA HIS A 202 -15.88 -38.85 -14.66
C HIS A 202 -14.60 -38.45 -13.91
N GLY A 203 -14.70 -37.86 -12.70
CA GLY A 203 -13.53 -37.44 -11.91
C GLY A 203 -13.19 -38.38 -10.76
N ASP A 204 -12.01 -39.00 -10.73
CA ASP A 204 -11.65 -40.00 -9.70
C ASP A 204 -11.00 -39.40 -8.43
N GLY A 205 -11.26 -38.12 -8.15
CA GLY A 205 -10.65 -37.41 -7.03
C GLY A 205 -11.41 -37.52 -5.72
N ASP A 206 -10.75 -37.09 -4.64
CA ASP A 206 -11.39 -36.92 -3.34
C ASP A 206 -12.16 -35.60 -3.27
N TYR A 207 -13.35 -35.65 -2.68
CA TYR A 207 -14.26 -34.52 -2.52
C TYR A 207 -14.49 -34.23 -1.04
N ARG A 208 -14.19 -33.00 -0.64
CA ARG A 208 -14.46 -32.52 0.71
C ARG A 208 -15.87 -31.94 0.80
N CYS A 209 -16.64 -32.36 1.80
CA CYS A 209 -17.90 -31.72 2.16
C CYS A 209 -17.62 -30.37 2.83
N THR A 210 -17.62 -29.28 2.06
CA THR A 210 -17.06 -27.99 2.46
C THR A 210 -17.81 -27.33 3.64
N PRO A 211 -17.13 -27.06 4.79
CA PRO A 211 -17.76 -26.42 5.96
C PRO A 211 -18.33 -25.04 5.70
N SER A 212 -17.69 -24.25 4.83
CA SER A 212 -18.15 -22.91 4.47
C SER A 212 -19.48 -22.90 3.70
N LEU A 213 -19.94 -24.06 3.20
CA LEU A 213 -21.22 -24.24 2.55
C LEU A 213 -22.21 -25.03 3.43
N GLY A 214 -21.94 -25.15 4.72
CA GLY A 214 -22.75 -25.94 5.68
C GLY A 214 -22.44 -27.45 5.68
N GLY A 215 -21.29 -27.87 5.14
CA GLY A 215 -20.85 -29.25 5.17
C GLY A 215 -20.12 -29.65 6.46
N CYS A 216 -19.87 -30.95 6.65
CA CYS A 216 -19.20 -31.48 7.86
C CYS A 216 -17.66 -31.39 7.83
N GLY A 217 -17.05 -31.12 6.68
CA GLY A 217 -15.60 -31.04 6.53
C GLY A 217 -14.90 -32.35 6.20
N GLU A 218 -15.63 -33.47 6.21
CA GLU A 218 -15.09 -34.78 5.84
C GLU A 218 -14.78 -34.88 4.35
N VAL A 219 -13.88 -35.79 4.01
CA VAL A 219 -13.39 -36.06 2.66
C VAL A 219 -13.84 -37.45 2.25
N PHE A 220 -14.45 -37.55 1.08
CA PHE A 220 -14.99 -38.79 0.53
C PHE A 220 -14.42 -39.01 -0.87
N SER A 221 -14.20 -40.25 -1.29
CA SER A 221 -13.81 -40.52 -2.67
C SER A 221 -15.00 -40.25 -3.62
N ALA A 222 -14.73 -39.78 -4.83
CA ALA A 222 -15.79 -39.60 -5.84
C ALA A 222 -16.52 -40.90 -6.16
N VAL A 223 -15.83 -42.03 -6.10
CA VAL A 223 -16.41 -43.36 -6.34
C VAL A 223 -17.46 -43.67 -5.28
N ASP A 224 -17.12 -43.48 -4.00
CA ASP A 224 -18.05 -43.75 -2.89
C ASP A 224 -19.28 -42.84 -2.95
N LEU A 225 -19.08 -41.55 -3.23
CA LEU A 225 -20.18 -40.59 -3.37
C LEU A 225 -21.12 -40.92 -4.54
N ARG A 226 -20.58 -41.41 -5.67
CA ARG A 226 -21.39 -41.80 -6.85
C ARG A 226 -22.24 -43.03 -6.59
N THR A 227 -21.83 -43.95 -5.72
CA THR A 227 -22.66 -45.12 -5.37
C THR A 227 -24.01 -44.72 -4.75
N GLN A 228 -24.12 -43.50 -4.23
CA GLN A 228 -25.34 -42.94 -3.62
C GLN A 228 -26.04 -41.90 -4.52
N SER A 229 -25.55 -41.67 -5.74
CA SER A 229 -26.06 -40.60 -6.59
C SER A 229 -27.43 -40.91 -7.19
N LYS A 230 -28.27 -39.89 -7.30
CA LYS A 230 -29.45 -39.90 -8.18
C LYS A 230 -29.12 -39.07 -9.41
N PRO A 231 -29.50 -39.50 -10.63
CA PRO A 231 -29.33 -38.68 -11.82
C PRO A 231 -30.14 -37.38 -11.68
N VAL A 232 -29.51 -36.24 -11.94
CA VAL A 232 -30.16 -34.92 -11.86
C VAL A 232 -31.02 -34.76 -13.10
N ASN A 233 -32.35 -34.71 -12.92
CA ASN A 233 -33.26 -34.29 -13.98
C ASN A 233 -33.43 -32.76 -13.85
N GLU A 234 -32.71 -32.00 -14.68
CA GLU A 234 -32.57 -30.54 -14.57
C GLU A 234 -33.89 -29.76 -14.71
N SER A 235 -35.01 -30.41 -15.04
CA SER A 235 -36.30 -29.76 -15.26
C SER A 235 -37.20 -29.59 -14.02
N GLN A 236 -36.82 -30.10 -12.83
CA GLN A 236 -37.69 -30.04 -11.63
C GLN A 236 -37.20 -29.14 -10.49
N ALA A 237 -35.92 -28.76 -10.46
CA ALA A 237 -35.34 -28.02 -9.33
C ALA A 237 -35.77 -26.53 -9.26
N ASP A 238 -36.20 -25.94 -10.39
CA ASP A 238 -36.60 -24.53 -10.45
C ASP A 238 -38.05 -24.28 -10.00
N GLU A 239 -38.90 -25.31 -9.92
CA GLU A 239 -40.28 -25.17 -9.46
C GLU A 239 -40.46 -25.38 -7.95
N GLU A 240 -39.64 -26.23 -7.31
CA GLU A 240 -39.82 -26.58 -5.88
C GLU A 240 -39.37 -25.48 -4.90
N ILE A 241 -38.43 -24.61 -5.28
CA ILE A 241 -37.99 -23.49 -4.42
C ILE A 241 -39.06 -22.37 -4.33
N LYS A 242 -40.01 -22.31 -5.26
CA LYS A 242 -41.08 -21.30 -5.23
C LYS A 242 -42.20 -21.58 -4.22
N ASN A 243 -42.34 -22.81 -3.73
CA ASN A 243 -43.57 -23.23 -3.04
C ASN A 243 -43.51 -23.38 -1.51
N ILE A 244 -42.42 -23.03 -0.82
CA ILE A 244 -42.32 -23.21 0.66
C ILE A 244 -41.74 -22.00 1.41
N LEU A 245 -42.06 -20.77 1.01
CA LEU A 245 -41.78 -19.58 1.83
C LEU A 245 -43.06 -18.75 1.99
N PRO A 246 -43.60 -18.57 3.21
CA PRO A 246 -44.64 -17.58 3.42
C PRO A 246 -44.11 -16.22 2.96
N GLU A 247 -44.91 -15.48 2.20
CA GLU A 247 -44.57 -14.15 1.67
C GLU A 247 -44.19 -13.22 2.82
N LEU A 248 -42.90 -13.18 3.16
CA LEU A 248 -42.34 -12.19 4.07
C LEU A 248 -42.36 -10.85 3.34
N GLU A 249 -42.88 -9.82 4.00
CA GLU A 249 -42.91 -8.47 3.48
C GLU A 249 -41.49 -8.01 3.13
N LYS A 250 -41.24 -7.76 1.84
CA LYS A 250 -39.92 -7.38 1.35
C LYS A 250 -39.49 -6.05 1.94
N PHE A 251 -38.20 -5.89 2.24
CA PHE A 251 -37.65 -4.61 2.62
C PHE A 251 -37.90 -3.57 1.50
N PRO A 252 -38.44 -2.37 1.78
CA PRO A 252 -38.73 -1.38 0.74
C PRO A 252 -37.44 -0.66 0.31
N LEU A 253 -36.56 -1.38 -0.40
CA LEU A 253 -35.19 -0.94 -0.71
C LEU A 253 -35.19 0.39 -1.48
N LYS A 254 -36.00 0.50 -2.53
CA LYS A 254 -36.03 1.70 -3.39
C LYS A 254 -36.53 2.91 -2.63
N GLU A 255 -37.63 2.79 -1.88
CA GLU A 255 -38.18 3.87 -1.06
C GLU A 255 -37.20 4.29 0.04
N TRP A 256 -36.54 3.31 0.66
CA TRP A 256 -35.56 3.56 1.69
C TRP A 256 -34.34 4.30 1.14
N LEU A 257 -33.80 3.86 -0.01
CA LEU A 257 -32.67 4.52 -0.67
C LEU A 257 -32.99 5.96 -1.03
N VAL A 258 -34.14 6.23 -1.68
CA VAL A 258 -34.53 7.59 -2.08
C VAL A 258 -34.73 8.50 -0.86
N LYS A 259 -35.36 7.99 0.21
CA LYS A 259 -35.59 8.77 1.44
C LYS A 259 -34.30 9.13 2.17
N HIS A 260 -33.32 8.24 2.16
CA HIS A 260 -32.12 8.37 2.99
C HIS A 260 -30.89 8.83 2.21
N ARG A 261 -30.83 8.65 0.88
CA ARG A 261 -29.70 9.07 0.04
C ARG A 261 -29.28 10.53 0.26
N PRO A 262 -30.19 11.53 0.39
CA PRO A 262 -29.81 12.92 0.62
C PRO A 262 -29.14 13.17 1.98
N GLN A 263 -29.22 12.23 2.92
CA GLN A 263 -28.68 12.35 4.28
C GLN A 263 -27.23 11.85 4.41
N TYR A 264 -26.64 11.36 3.32
CA TYR A 264 -25.30 10.77 3.34
C TYR A 264 -24.46 11.30 2.18
N ASP A 265 -23.19 11.58 2.48
CA ASP A 265 -22.25 12.18 1.52
C ASP A 265 -21.83 11.20 0.41
N SER A 266 -22.02 9.90 0.62
CA SER A 266 -21.57 8.87 -0.33
C SER A 266 -22.44 7.61 -0.29
N ILE A 267 -22.47 6.89 -1.42
CA ILE A 267 -23.19 5.63 -1.57
C ILE A 267 -22.66 4.52 -0.66
N GLU A 268 -21.37 4.58 -0.27
CA GLU A 268 -20.79 3.68 0.73
C GLU A 268 -21.39 3.89 2.11
N SER A 269 -21.62 5.15 2.48
CA SER A 269 -22.22 5.50 3.76
C SER A 269 -23.70 5.09 3.79
N VAL A 270 -24.42 5.28 2.68
CA VAL A 270 -25.77 4.73 2.46
C VAL A 270 -25.76 3.22 2.59
N TYR A 271 -24.80 2.52 1.98
CA TYR A 271 -24.70 1.06 2.03
C TYR A 271 -24.43 0.53 3.44
N VAL A 272 -23.58 1.20 4.22
CA VAL A 272 -23.34 0.84 5.63
C VAL A 272 -24.63 0.93 6.43
N ARG A 273 -25.42 2.00 6.25
CA ARG A 273 -26.69 2.15 6.94
C ARG A 273 -27.75 1.18 6.44
N LEU A 274 -27.83 0.98 5.13
CA LEU A 274 -28.74 0.03 4.48
C LEU A 274 -28.59 -1.38 5.07
N LYS A 275 -27.34 -1.83 5.27
CA LYS A 275 -27.05 -3.12 5.91
C LYS A 275 -27.66 -3.23 7.31
N LEU A 276 -27.63 -2.15 8.09
CA LEU A 276 -28.21 -2.13 9.44
C LEU A 276 -29.74 -2.16 9.41
N GLU A 277 -30.36 -1.44 8.47
CA GLU A 277 -31.83 -1.38 8.37
C GLU A 277 -32.42 -2.66 7.78
N ILE A 278 -31.79 -3.27 6.75
CA ILE A 278 -32.16 -4.62 6.28
C ILE A 278 -32.06 -5.62 7.43
N LYS A 279 -30.98 -5.57 8.23
CA LYS A 279 -30.82 -6.47 9.38
C LYS A 279 -31.91 -6.27 10.44
N LYS A 280 -32.36 -5.04 10.68
CA LYS A 280 -33.48 -4.76 11.59
C LYS A 280 -34.81 -5.28 11.04
N HIS A 281 -35.07 -5.08 9.74
CA HIS A 281 -36.25 -5.58 9.04
C HIS A 281 -36.33 -7.11 9.11
N GLU A 282 -35.22 -7.79 8.84
CA GLU A 282 -35.14 -9.26 8.88
C GLU A 282 -35.19 -9.84 10.31
N ASN A 283 -34.83 -9.06 11.34
CA ASN A 283 -34.97 -9.49 12.74
C ASN A 283 -36.43 -9.57 13.21
N LEU A 284 -37.39 -9.07 12.41
CA LEU A 284 -38.82 -9.29 12.60
C LEU A 284 -39.29 -10.66 12.04
N GLY A 285 -38.39 -11.45 11.43
CA GLY A 285 -38.67 -12.77 10.83
C GLY A 285 -37.45 -13.73 10.83
N LYS A 286 -37.38 -14.65 9.85
CA LYS A 286 -36.24 -15.57 9.70
C LYS A 286 -35.00 -14.80 9.22
N LYS A 287 -33.87 -14.96 9.92
CA LYS A 287 -32.62 -14.22 9.71
C LYS A 287 -31.90 -14.60 8.40
N ARG A 288 -32.29 -14.01 7.27
CA ARG A 288 -31.54 -14.14 6.02
C ARG A 288 -30.28 -13.26 6.06
N PRO A 289 -29.12 -13.74 5.56
CA PRO A 289 -27.93 -12.89 5.42
C PRO A 289 -28.21 -11.73 4.45
N ILE A 290 -27.68 -10.53 4.72
CA ILE A 290 -27.95 -9.33 3.90
C ILE A 290 -27.62 -9.55 2.42
N ARG A 291 -26.54 -10.28 2.11
CA ARG A 291 -26.19 -10.60 0.72
C ARG A 291 -27.22 -11.48 0.02
N VAL A 292 -27.90 -12.35 0.76
CA VAL A 292 -28.99 -13.19 0.24
C VAL A 292 -30.24 -12.36 0.02
N VAL A 293 -30.55 -11.42 0.92
CA VAL A 293 -31.64 -10.46 0.75
C VAL A 293 -31.41 -9.58 -0.49
N LEU A 294 -30.21 -9.03 -0.64
CA LEU A 294 -29.82 -8.22 -1.81
C LEU A 294 -29.92 -9.01 -3.13
N GLU A 295 -29.52 -10.29 -3.13
CA GLU A 295 -29.56 -11.14 -4.31
C GLU A 295 -30.98 -11.63 -4.65
N LEU A 296 -31.70 -12.19 -3.69
CA LEU A 296 -33.02 -12.80 -3.92
C LEU A 296 -34.13 -11.77 -4.08
N ASP A 297 -34.12 -10.70 -3.28
CA ASP A 297 -35.23 -9.74 -3.27
C ASP A 297 -35.02 -8.62 -4.28
N PHE A 298 -33.77 -8.31 -4.64
CA PHE A 298 -33.40 -7.15 -5.46
C PHE A 298 -32.44 -7.45 -6.62
N GLY A 299 -32.05 -8.70 -6.84
CA GLY A 299 -31.19 -9.10 -7.97
C GLY A 299 -29.73 -8.62 -7.89
N ILE A 300 -29.29 -8.10 -6.75
CA ILE A 300 -27.91 -7.63 -6.55
C ILE A 300 -27.05 -8.82 -6.13
N SER A 301 -26.31 -9.39 -7.09
CA SER A 301 -25.53 -10.61 -6.84
C SER A 301 -24.54 -10.46 -5.68
N LYS A 302 -24.53 -11.46 -4.80
CA LYS A 302 -23.65 -11.53 -3.61
C LYS A 302 -22.15 -11.57 -3.90
N ASN A 303 -21.79 -11.84 -5.16
CA ASN A 303 -20.41 -11.97 -5.62
C ASN A 303 -19.90 -10.70 -6.33
N LEU A 304 -20.73 -9.65 -6.43
CA LEU A 304 -20.30 -8.40 -7.03
C LEU A 304 -19.23 -7.72 -6.15
N PRO A 305 -18.16 -7.17 -6.77
CA PRO A 305 -17.28 -6.21 -6.11
C PRO A 305 -18.10 -5.05 -5.52
N LEU A 306 -17.62 -4.48 -4.41
CA LEU A 306 -18.34 -3.43 -3.68
C LEU A 306 -18.67 -2.24 -4.58
N GLU A 307 -17.76 -1.90 -5.49
CA GLU A 307 -17.91 -0.80 -6.45
C GLU A 307 -19.11 -1.04 -7.40
N LYS A 308 -19.34 -2.29 -7.81
CA LYS A 308 -20.50 -2.64 -8.64
C LYS A 308 -21.80 -2.68 -7.85
N ILE A 309 -21.73 -3.04 -6.57
CA ILE A 309 -22.88 -2.95 -5.67
C ILE A 309 -23.28 -1.49 -5.49
N TYR A 310 -22.30 -0.59 -5.29
CA TYR A 310 -22.53 0.85 -5.20
C TYR A 310 -23.16 1.41 -6.46
N ALA A 311 -22.56 1.14 -7.62
CA ALA A 311 -23.12 1.55 -8.91
C ALA A 311 -24.57 1.07 -9.09
N ARG A 312 -24.87 -0.19 -8.74
CA ARG A 312 -26.25 -0.71 -8.84
C ARG A 312 -27.22 -0.05 -7.86
N LEU A 313 -26.76 0.35 -6.67
CA LEU A 313 -27.60 1.09 -5.73
C LEU A 313 -27.86 2.53 -6.20
N ASP A 314 -26.88 3.17 -6.82
CA ASP A 314 -27.03 4.49 -7.46
C ASP A 314 -27.99 4.41 -8.67
N GLU A 315 -27.86 3.39 -9.52
CA GLU A 315 -28.83 3.13 -10.62
C GLU A 315 -30.27 2.99 -10.10
N LEU A 316 -30.48 2.27 -8.99
CA LEU A 316 -31.81 2.11 -8.38
C LEU A 316 -32.38 3.42 -7.82
N ILE A 317 -31.51 4.38 -7.50
CA ILE A 317 -31.90 5.74 -7.09
C ILE A 317 -32.29 6.54 -8.33
N GLU A 318 -31.49 6.46 -9.40
CA GLU A 318 -31.67 7.20 -10.67
C GLU A 318 -32.89 6.72 -11.48
N GLU A 319 -33.20 5.41 -11.49
CA GLU A 319 -34.37 4.82 -12.14
C GLU A 319 -35.71 5.46 -11.69
N LYS A 320 -35.78 6.02 -10.47
CA LYS A 320 -36.97 6.73 -9.96
C LYS A 320 -36.97 8.22 -10.31
N THR A 321 -35.79 8.80 -10.46
CA THR A 321 -35.60 10.18 -10.87
C THR A 321 -36.04 10.37 -12.32
N GLU A 322 -35.75 9.42 -13.21
CA GLU A 322 -36.22 9.45 -14.61
C GLU A 322 -37.73 9.22 -14.76
N ALA A 323 -38.34 8.37 -13.92
CA ALA A 323 -39.81 8.19 -13.89
C ALA A 323 -40.56 9.42 -13.35
N THR A 324 -39.85 10.34 -12.67
CA THR A 324 -40.41 11.58 -12.10
C THR A 324 -40.02 12.83 -12.92
N ILE A 325 -38.93 12.74 -13.70
CA ILE A 325 -38.39 13.80 -14.56
C ILE A 325 -38.59 13.41 -16.03
N GLY A 326 -39.84 13.07 -16.39
CA GLY A 326 -40.34 13.25 -17.74
C GLY A 326 -40.69 14.71 -17.97
N ASN A 327 -39.74 15.63 -17.76
CA ASN A 327 -39.80 17.03 -18.20
C ASN A 327 -38.45 17.71 -17.99
N GLN A 328 -37.89 18.18 -19.11
CA GLN A 328 -36.75 19.08 -19.27
C GLN A 328 -35.36 18.45 -19.35
N SER A 329 -34.96 18.27 -20.61
CA SER A 329 -33.62 18.08 -21.16
C SER A 329 -32.74 19.34 -21.05
N ILE A 330 -31.41 19.16 -20.96
CA ILE A 330 -30.37 19.65 -21.91
C ILE A 330 -28.97 19.16 -21.45
N GLU A 331 -28.18 18.73 -22.42
CA GLU A 331 -26.79 18.23 -22.36
C GLU A 331 -25.76 19.29 -21.95
N SER A 332 -24.63 18.85 -21.36
CA SER A 332 -23.31 19.24 -21.89
C SER A 332 -22.20 18.29 -21.41
N THR A 333 -21.32 17.94 -22.33
CA THR A 333 -20.16 17.03 -22.22
C THR A 333 -18.89 17.84 -22.01
N VAL A 334 -18.00 17.43 -21.09
CA VAL A 334 -16.60 17.92 -21.05
C VAL A 334 -15.64 16.77 -20.80
N GLU A 335 -14.65 16.66 -21.68
CA GLU A 335 -13.57 15.67 -21.72
C GLU A 335 -12.54 15.87 -20.61
N THR A 336 -11.96 14.77 -20.11
CA THR A 336 -10.85 14.75 -19.15
C THR A 336 -9.55 14.37 -19.86
N GLY A 337 -8.56 15.26 -19.79
CA GLY A 337 -7.20 15.02 -20.22
C GLY A 337 -6.37 14.30 -19.14
N SER A 338 -5.65 13.27 -19.55
CA SER A 338 -4.72 12.49 -18.72
C SER A 338 -3.38 13.22 -18.52
N SER A 339 -2.87 13.26 -17.29
CA SER A 339 -1.53 13.73 -16.94
C SER A 339 -0.64 12.57 -16.49
N GLU A 340 0.60 12.60 -16.97
CA GLU A 340 1.61 11.54 -16.92
C GLU A 340 2.38 11.45 -15.59
N ASN A 341 2.99 10.28 -15.39
CA ASN A 341 3.72 9.84 -14.20
C ASN A 341 4.92 10.73 -13.83
N SER A 342 5.17 10.87 -12.52
CA SER A 342 6.48 11.27 -11.97
C SER A 342 7.03 10.19 -11.03
N ASP A 343 8.36 10.03 -11.06
CA ASP A 343 9.14 8.99 -10.40
C ASP A 343 8.93 8.95 -8.88
N VAL A 344 8.45 7.80 -8.39
CA VAL A 344 8.16 7.57 -6.97
C VAL A 344 9.32 6.82 -6.31
N LEU A 345 10.03 7.51 -5.42
CA LEU A 345 10.93 6.92 -4.42
C LEU A 345 10.18 5.88 -3.59
N SER A 346 10.69 4.65 -3.47
CA SER A 346 10.03 3.58 -2.72
C SER A 346 10.11 3.81 -1.20
N PHE A 347 8.97 4.02 -0.54
CA PHE A 347 8.87 4.15 0.91
C PHE A 347 8.11 2.97 1.52
N THR A 348 8.65 2.37 2.59
CA THR A 348 8.02 1.29 3.38
C THR A 348 6.67 1.73 3.96
N ASN A 349 5.67 0.85 3.98
CA ASN A 349 4.36 1.15 4.59
C ASN A 349 4.48 1.39 6.10
N TYR A 350 3.96 2.53 6.58
CA TYR A 350 3.90 2.85 8.02
C TYR A 350 2.66 2.20 8.65
N THR A 351 2.77 0.91 8.98
CA THR A 351 1.65 0.07 9.41
C THR A 351 1.00 0.50 10.73
N GLY A 352 1.76 1.10 11.65
CA GLY A 352 1.27 1.50 12.99
C GLY A 352 0.29 2.68 13.00
N LEU A 353 0.35 3.58 12.01
CA LEU A 353 -0.49 4.79 11.94
C LEU A 353 -1.91 4.52 11.44
N ASN A 354 -2.10 3.46 10.65
CA ASN A 354 -3.35 3.14 9.94
C ASN A 354 -4.03 1.87 10.48
N SER A 355 -3.90 1.57 11.78
CA SER A 355 -4.61 0.44 12.40
C SER A 355 -6.13 0.66 12.38
N GLY A 356 -6.93 -0.40 12.59
CA GLY A 356 -8.41 -0.34 12.53
C GLY A 356 -9.08 0.62 13.53
N TYR A 357 -8.31 1.19 14.45
CA TYR A 357 -8.72 2.18 15.45
C TYR A 357 -8.05 3.57 15.23
N GLY A 358 -7.18 3.72 14.22
CA GLY A 358 -6.28 4.86 14.04
C GLY A 358 -6.77 5.99 13.12
N ILE A 359 -6.09 7.13 13.22
CA ILE A 359 -6.32 8.33 12.41
C ILE A 359 -5.89 8.04 10.95
N ARG A 360 -6.80 8.25 9.99
CA ARG A 360 -6.60 7.88 8.59
C ARG A 360 -5.72 8.88 7.84
N PHE A 361 -4.41 8.75 7.98
CA PHE A 361 -3.41 9.52 7.24
C PHE A 361 -3.19 8.99 5.82
N PRO A 362 -2.53 9.72 4.90
CA PRO A 362 -2.02 9.16 3.65
C PRO A 362 -1.09 7.96 3.92
N ARG A 363 -0.92 7.08 2.93
CA ARG A 363 -0.06 5.89 3.14
C ARG A 363 1.41 6.25 3.18
N HIS A 364 1.79 7.27 2.41
CA HIS A 364 3.17 7.70 2.25
C HIS A 364 3.34 9.14 2.75
N PRO A 365 4.44 9.44 3.48
CA PRO A 365 4.73 10.78 3.97
C PRO A 365 4.79 11.86 2.87
N ASN A 366 5.19 11.51 1.64
CA ASN A 366 5.18 12.44 0.50
C ASN A 366 3.75 12.90 0.16
N GLN A 367 2.76 12.01 0.18
CA GLN A 367 1.35 12.35 -0.04
C GLN A 367 0.82 13.27 1.05
N PHE A 368 1.31 13.11 2.29
CA PHE A 368 0.99 14.04 3.38
C PHE A 368 1.60 15.42 3.12
N VAL A 369 2.87 15.51 2.72
CA VAL A 369 3.52 16.79 2.40
C VAL A 369 2.83 17.49 1.23
N LEU A 370 2.51 16.76 0.15
CA LEU A 370 1.76 17.28 -0.99
C LEU A 370 0.37 17.76 -0.60
N LEU A 371 -0.34 17.02 0.27
CA LEU A 371 -1.67 17.40 0.72
C LEU A 371 -1.62 18.61 1.67
N LEU A 372 -0.59 18.70 2.53
CA LEU A 372 -0.32 19.85 3.38
C LEU A 372 -0.07 21.09 2.54
N ASP A 373 0.74 20.98 1.50
CA ASP A 373 1.03 22.08 0.59
C ASP A 373 -0.24 22.53 -0.15
N ALA A 374 -0.95 21.61 -0.78
CA ALA A 374 -2.21 21.92 -1.47
C ALA A 374 -3.26 22.51 -0.51
N TYR A 375 -3.34 22.03 0.74
CA TYR A 375 -4.24 22.58 1.75
C TYR A 375 -3.93 24.03 2.06
N LEU A 376 -2.69 24.33 2.41
CA LEU A 376 -2.33 25.66 2.83
C LEU A 376 -2.35 26.66 1.63
N GLU A 377 -2.27 26.20 0.36
CA GLU A 377 -2.52 27.06 -0.83
C GLU A 377 -4.00 27.46 -0.96
N GLN A 378 -4.91 26.56 -0.59
CA GLN A 378 -6.35 26.72 -0.83
C GLN A 378 -7.12 27.25 0.38
N VAL A 379 -6.57 27.12 1.60
CA VAL A 379 -7.29 27.43 2.86
C VAL A 379 -7.81 28.87 2.92
N LEU A 380 -7.06 29.83 2.37
CA LEU A 380 -7.47 31.23 2.34
C LEU A 380 -8.53 31.53 1.26
N ARG A 381 -8.64 30.68 0.24
CA ARG A 381 -9.56 30.85 -0.90
C ARG A 381 -10.91 30.19 -0.65
N CYS A 382 -10.95 29.11 0.09
CA CYS A 382 -12.19 28.41 0.43
C CYS A 382 -12.94 29.10 1.58
N THR A 383 -14.26 28.99 1.56
CA THR A 383 -15.18 29.56 2.56
C THR A 383 -15.51 28.62 3.70
N SER A 384 -15.33 27.31 3.51
CA SER A 384 -15.62 26.28 4.51
C SER A 384 -14.66 25.10 4.43
N PHE A 385 -14.64 24.27 5.49
CA PHE A 385 -13.88 23.01 5.51
C PHE A 385 -14.34 22.04 4.42
N ASP A 386 -15.65 21.94 4.19
CA ASP A 386 -16.20 21.00 3.21
C ASP A 386 -15.80 21.38 1.78
N GLU A 387 -15.76 22.67 1.47
CA GLU A 387 -15.31 23.19 0.18
C GLU A 387 -13.84 22.83 -0.09
N ILE A 388 -12.94 23.11 0.86
CA ILE A 388 -11.52 22.76 0.69
C ILE A 388 -11.31 21.24 0.66
N ALA A 389 -12.04 20.49 1.47
CA ALA A 389 -11.96 19.03 1.47
C ALA A 389 -12.45 18.44 0.14
N LEU A 390 -13.49 19.01 -0.47
CA LEU A 390 -13.97 18.61 -1.79
C LEU A 390 -12.93 18.94 -2.86
N HIS A 391 -12.35 20.14 -2.83
CA HIS A 391 -11.30 20.54 -3.77
C HIS A 391 -10.11 19.57 -3.70
N LEU A 392 -9.62 19.26 -2.50
CA LEU A 392 -8.47 18.38 -2.30
C LEU A 392 -8.78 16.89 -2.51
N LYS A 393 -10.05 16.47 -2.48
CA LYS A 393 -10.45 15.11 -2.90
C LYS A 393 -10.35 14.92 -4.41
N ASN A 394 -10.31 16.01 -5.17
CA ASN A 394 -10.22 16.00 -6.64
C ASN A 394 -8.79 16.12 -7.16
N THR A 395 -7.78 16.32 -6.30
CA THR A 395 -6.38 16.48 -6.72
C THR A 395 -5.61 15.16 -6.86
N ASP A 396 -6.26 14.01 -6.63
CA ASP A 396 -5.68 12.65 -6.70
C ASP A 396 -4.37 12.43 -5.90
N ILE A 397 -4.06 13.30 -4.92
CA ILE A 397 -2.87 13.19 -4.06
C ILE A 397 -2.91 11.92 -3.18
N THR A 398 -4.09 11.58 -2.66
CA THR A 398 -4.32 10.39 -1.84
C THR A 398 -5.76 9.90 -1.98
N VAL A 399 -6.06 8.74 -1.39
CA VAL A 399 -7.42 8.18 -1.42
C VAL A 399 -8.40 9.16 -0.76
N ARG A 400 -9.50 9.48 -1.44
CA ARG A 400 -10.51 10.48 -1.01
C ARG A 400 -10.94 10.35 0.46
N SER A 401 -11.05 9.12 0.96
CA SER A 401 -11.43 8.83 2.36
C SER A 401 -10.38 9.24 3.42
N ARG A 402 -9.15 9.59 3.02
CA ARG A 402 -8.06 10.02 3.89
C ARG A 402 -7.89 11.54 3.92
N VAL A 403 -8.45 12.25 2.94
CA VAL A 403 -8.28 13.70 2.78
C VAL A 403 -8.82 14.47 3.98
N SER A 404 -10.12 14.33 4.29
CA SER A 404 -10.74 15.09 5.39
C SER A 404 -10.11 14.82 6.78
N PRO A 405 -9.85 13.56 7.20
CA PRO A 405 -9.15 13.31 8.47
C PRO A 405 -7.74 13.92 8.53
N THR A 406 -7.02 13.88 7.41
CA THR A 406 -5.66 14.44 7.33
C THR A 406 -5.69 15.96 7.45
N ILE A 407 -6.58 16.62 6.70
CA ILE A 407 -6.73 18.08 6.77
C ILE A 407 -7.15 18.51 8.17
N SER A 408 -8.13 17.82 8.78
CA SER A 408 -8.55 18.11 10.15
C SER A 408 -7.38 18.02 11.14
N THR A 409 -6.49 17.06 10.94
CA THR A 409 -5.28 16.93 11.76
C THR A 409 -4.29 18.05 11.51
N ILE A 410 -4.05 18.41 10.24
CA ILE A 410 -3.21 19.56 9.83
C ILE A 410 -3.71 20.86 10.45
N GLN A 411 -5.02 21.10 10.46
CA GLN A 411 -5.64 22.28 11.08
C GLN A 411 -5.32 22.39 12.58
N ARG A 412 -5.35 21.25 13.28
CA ARG A 412 -5.00 21.21 14.70
C ARG A 412 -3.52 21.43 14.93
N GLY A 413 -2.66 20.89 14.04
CA GLY A 413 -1.24 21.19 14.02
C GLY A 413 -0.94 22.68 13.76
N LEU A 414 -1.65 23.31 12.82
CA LEU A 414 -1.55 24.74 12.54
C LEU A 414 -1.85 25.61 13.77
N LEU A 415 -2.86 25.24 14.54
CA LEU A 415 -3.28 25.96 15.74
C LEU A 415 -2.51 25.53 17.01
N GLY A 416 -1.58 24.56 16.91
CA GLY A 416 -0.87 24.02 18.07
C GLY A 416 -1.79 23.39 19.12
N GLN A 417 -2.96 22.89 18.71
CA GLN A 417 -3.95 22.32 19.61
C GLN A 417 -3.56 20.91 20.06
N SER A 418 -3.94 20.52 21.28
CA SER A 418 -3.88 19.13 21.74
C SER A 418 -5.10 18.32 21.29
N TYR A 419 -5.02 16.99 21.43
CA TYR A 419 -6.12 16.10 21.11
C TYR A 419 -7.41 16.38 21.90
N ASP A 420 -7.29 16.85 23.14
CA ASP A 420 -8.43 17.16 24.00
C ASP A 420 -9.26 18.37 23.54
N SER A 421 -8.77 19.12 22.54
CA SER A 421 -9.56 20.17 21.90
C SER A 421 -10.82 19.56 21.28
N LYS A 422 -11.97 19.81 21.90
CA LYS A 422 -13.29 19.38 21.39
C LYS A 422 -13.84 20.31 20.31
N LYS A 423 -13.01 21.21 19.77
CA LYS A 423 -13.47 22.21 18.80
C LYS A 423 -13.94 21.51 17.51
N PRO A 424 -15.16 21.82 17.01
CA PRO A 424 -15.65 21.32 15.74
C PRO A 424 -14.71 21.70 14.59
N VAL A 425 -14.68 20.86 13.54
CA VAL A 425 -13.75 21.06 12.41
C VAL A 425 -13.99 22.38 11.67
N ASN A 426 -15.24 22.82 11.53
CA ASN A 426 -15.58 24.10 10.90
C ASN A 426 -15.10 25.29 11.73
N GLU A 427 -15.29 25.28 13.05
CA GLU A 427 -14.77 26.35 13.89
C GLU A 427 -13.23 26.37 13.91
N THR A 428 -12.60 25.20 13.78
CA THR A 428 -11.14 25.09 13.65
C THR A 428 -10.67 25.65 12.31
N PHE A 429 -11.47 25.47 11.25
CA PHE A 429 -11.22 26.09 9.94
C PHE A 429 -11.29 27.61 10.00
N ASP A 430 -12.30 28.16 10.67
CA ASP A 430 -12.45 29.60 10.86
C ASP A 430 -11.27 30.17 11.66
N ASP A 431 -10.81 29.49 12.70
CA ASP A 431 -9.60 29.86 13.44
C ASP A 431 -8.36 29.90 12.55
N VAL A 432 -8.15 28.86 11.73
CA VAL A 432 -7.01 28.80 10.80
C VAL A 432 -7.06 29.95 9.80
N LYS A 433 -8.24 30.30 9.27
CA LYS A 433 -8.41 31.47 8.40
C LYS A 433 -8.21 32.80 9.12
N SER A 434 -8.39 32.83 10.44
CA SER A 434 -8.19 34.03 11.26
C SER A 434 -6.73 34.25 11.65
N LEU A 435 -5.82 33.30 11.35
CA LEU A 435 -4.40 33.49 11.57
C LEU A 435 -3.88 34.63 10.70
N SER A 436 -3.19 35.60 11.31
CA SER A 436 -2.54 36.69 10.58
C SER A 436 -1.40 36.18 9.70
N GLU A 437 -0.71 35.12 10.14
CA GLU A 437 0.38 34.45 9.43
C GLU A 437 0.28 32.94 9.66
N LEU A 438 0.51 32.15 8.60
CA LEU A 438 0.55 30.69 8.72
C LEU A 438 1.94 30.24 9.19
N PRO A 439 2.05 29.31 10.15
CA PRO A 439 3.32 28.73 10.56
C PRO A 439 4.07 28.07 9.38
N PRO A 440 5.42 28.01 9.43
CA PRO A 440 6.21 27.26 8.46
C PRO A 440 5.84 25.78 8.44
N MET A 441 5.99 25.15 7.26
CA MET A 441 5.58 23.76 7.05
C MET A 441 6.22 22.77 8.04
N LEU A 442 7.49 22.94 8.39
CA LEU A 442 8.14 22.11 9.41
C LEU A 442 7.49 22.26 10.78
N THR A 443 7.19 23.49 11.20
CA THR A 443 6.47 23.74 12.46
C THR A 443 5.10 23.06 12.46
N ILE A 444 4.41 23.05 11.31
CA ILE A 444 3.11 22.35 11.18
C ILE A 444 3.29 20.84 11.32
N ILE A 445 4.35 20.27 10.76
CA ILE A 445 4.67 18.83 10.88
C ILE A 445 4.97 18.47 12.35
N GLU A 446 5.78 19.26 13.03
CA GLU A 446 6.13 19.07 14.45
C GLU A 446 4.91 19.21 15.37
N ASN A 447 4.04 20.19 15.11
CA ASN A 447 2.78 20.35 15.85
C ASN A 447 1.79 19.23 15.53
N THR A 448 1.77 18.73 14.30
CA THR A 448 0.97 17.56 13.91
C THR A 448 1.44 16.32 14.67
N GLU A 449 2.75 16.14 14.81
CA GLU A 449 3.34 15.07 15.64
C GLU A 449 2.89 15.19 17.08
N SER A 450 3.06 16.38 17.67
CA SER A 450 2.67 16.66 19.05
C SER A 450 1.19 16.42 19.29
N PHE A 451 0.33 16.85 18.36
CA PHE A 451 -1.10 16.60 18.40
C PHE A 451 -1.40 15.09 18.40
N LEU A 452 -0.83 14.33 17.46
CA LEU A 452 -1.03 12.90 17.36
C LEU A 452 -0.50 12.15 18.59
N LEU A 453 0.64 12.56 19.13
CA LEU A 453 1.21 11.97 20.35
C LEU A 453 0.46 12.35 21.63
N SER A 454 -0.45 13.33 21.57
CA SER A 454 -1.35 13.66 22.68
C SER A 454 -2.67 12.89 22.67
N CYS A 455 -2.93 12.08 21.64
CA CYS A 455 -4.18 11.33 21.56
C CYS A 455 -4.20 10.10 22.50
N PRO A 456 -5.37 9.58 22.89
CA PRO A 456 -5.48 8.38 23.72
C PRO A 456 -4.80 7.14 23.13
N PHE A 457 -4.60 7.10 21.81
CA PHE A 457 -3.90 6.00 21.14
C PHE A 457 -2.38 6.04 21.37
N ALA A 458 -1.83 7.13 21.90
CA ALA A 458 -0.41 7.25 22.24
C ALA A 458 0.03 6.32 23.37
N GLU A 459 -0.89 5.64 24.06
CA GLU A 459 -0.55 4.54 24.97
C GLU A 459 0.08 3.33 24.23
N SER A 460 -0.16 3.20 22.92
CA SER A 460 0.46 2.17 22.09
C SER A 460 1.85 2.60 21.61
N GLU A 461 2.88 1.86 22.03
CA GLU A 461 4.26 2.05 21.57
C GLU A 461 4.39 1.93 20.04
N GLU A 462 3.62 1.02 19.43
CA GLU A 462 3.58 0.85 17.97
C GLU A 462 3.04 2.10 17.27
N PHE A 463 1.98 2.70 17.83
CA PHE A 463 1.40 3.92 17.29
C PHE A 463 2.37 5.10 17.43
N MET A 464 2.94 5.32 18.62
CA MET A 464 3.91 6.39 18.85
C MET A 464 5.12 6.28 17.91
N THR A 465 5.68 5.08 17.79
CA THR A 465 6.81 4.81 16.89
C THR A 465 6.42 5.05 15.44
N GLY A 466 5.23 4.62 15.04
CA GLY A 466 4.68 4.86 13.71
C GLY A 466 4.55 6.35 13.39
N VAL A 467 3.95 7.14 14.30
CA VAL A 467 3.78 8.59 14.17
C VAL A 467 5.13 9.30 14.04
N LYS A 468 6.07 9.03 14.96
CA LYS A 468 7.41 9.65 14.96
C LYS A 468 8.14 9.37 13.65
N LYS A 469 8.23 8.10 13.25
CA LYS A 469 8.93 7.71 12.02
C LYS A 469 8.29 8.32 10.77
N TYR A 470 6.95 8.38 10.72
CA TYR A 470 6.23 8.95 9.58
C TYR A 470 6.50 10.45 9.43
N LEU A 471 6.41 11.21 10.52
CA LEU A 471 6.58 12.67 10.49
C LEU A 471 8.05 13.10 10.45
N GLU A 472 8.97 12.27 10.96
CA GLU A 472 10.40 12.41 10.70
C GLU A 472 10.67 12.37 9.19
N VAL A 473 10.12 11.36 8.48
CA VAL A 473 10.30 11.26 7.03
C VAL A 473 9.61 12.41 6.29
N ALA A 474 8.39 12.80 6.68
CA ALA A 474 7.75 13.99 6.12
C ALA A 474 8.62 15.24 6.28
N SER A 475 9.24 15.44 7.44
CA SER A 475 10.16 16.54 7.71
C SER A 475 11.40 16.49 6.82
N THR A 476 11.98 15.31 6.58
CA THR A 476 13.13 15.18 5.67
C THR A 476 12.79 15.52 4.22
N ILE A 477 11.57 15.19 3.76
CA ILE A 477 11.10 15.52 2.41
C ILE A 477 11.02 17.04 2.24
N VAL A 478 10.36 17.73 3.17
CA VAL A 478 10.26 19.21 3.15
C VAL A 478 11.65 19.85 3.11
N LYS A 479 12.59 19.38 3.96
CA LYS A 479 13.97 19.88 3.97
C LYS A 479 14.69 19.63 2.64
N SER A 480 14.55 18.44 2.07
CA SER A 480 15.21 18.06 0.81
C SER A 480 14.71 18.86 -0.39
N GLU A 481 13.40 19.06 -0.50
CA GLU A 481 12.82 19.84 -1.60
C GLU A 481 13.14 21.32 -1.48
N THR A 482 13.02 21.89 -0.27
CA THR A 482 13.42 23.27 0.00
C THR A 482 14.91 23.47 -0.27
N ALA A 483 15.74 22.51 0.11
CA ALA A 483 17.17 22.54 -0.18
C ALA A 483 17.41 22.50 -1.69
N SER A 484 16.79 21.57 -2.42
CA SER A 484 16.98 21.44 -3.87
C SER A 484 16.56 22.70 -4.62
N ALA A 485 15.45 23.32 -4.24
CA ALA A 485 15.03 24.61 -4.77
C ALA A 485 16.07 25.71 -4.47
N LEU A 486 16.63 25.72 -3.26
CA LEU A 486 17.60 26.75 -2.85
C LEU A 486 18.90 26.59 -3.62
N LYS A 487 19.31 25.34 -3.81
CA LYS A 487 20.45 25.02 -4.65
C LYS A 487 20.24 25.55 -6.06
N LYS A 488 19.07 25.30 -6.66
CA LYS A 488 18.75 25.78 -8.01
C LYS A 488 18.80 27.31 -8.10
N THR A 489 18.23 28.02 -7.13
CA THR A 489 18.32 29.49 -7.06
C THR A 489 19.78 29.96 -7.03
N LEU A 490 20.62 29.32 -6.21
CA LEU A 490 22.05 29.65 -6.13
C LEU A 490 22.77 29.31 -7.45
N ASP A 491 22.46 28.17 -8.07
CA ASP A 491 23.07 27.74 -9.32
C ASP A 491 22.72 28.66 -10.50
N GLU A 492 21.49 29.20 -10.53
CA GLU A 492 21.03 30.14 -11.55
C GLU A 492 21.64 31.54 -11.40
N ASN A 493 21.90 31.97 -10.17
CA ASN A 493 22.38 33.32 -9.88
C ASN A 493 23.91 33.43 -9.75
N ILE A 494 24.63 32.32 -9.60
CA ILE A 494 26.10 32.30 -9.54
C ILE A 494 26.68 31.97 -10.94
N PRO A 495 27.52 32.85 -11.53
CA PRO A 495 28.16 32.64 -12.83
C PRO A 495 28.98 31.34 -12.90
N ASP A 496 28.94 30.67 -14.04
CA ASP A 496 29.73 29.45 -14.30
C ASP A 496 31.22 29.72 -14.51
N ASN A 497 31.62 30.97 -14.76
CA ASN A 497 33.00 31.35 -15.05
C ASN A 497 33.89 31.53 -13.80
N GLY A 498 33.47 31.00 -12.65
CA GLY A 498 34.15 31.18 -11.36
C GLY A 498 33.95 32.57 -10.74
N GLY A 499 33.10 33.41 -11.32
CA GLY A 499 32.74 34.72 -10.78
C GLY A 499 32.10 34.60 -9.39
N GLU A 500 32.58 35.40 -8.45
CA GLU A 500 32.00 35.48 -7.11
C GLU A 500 30.80 36.45 -7.09
N VAL A 501 29.73 36.06 -6.41
CA VAL A 501 28.51 36.88 -6.21
C VAL A 501 28.23 37.02 -4.73
N ASP A 502 27.83 38.21 -4.29
CA ASP A 502 27.37 38.42 -2.91
C ASP A 502 26.20 37.48 -2.58
N LEU A 503 26.19 36.87 -1.41
CA LEU A 503 25.19 35.88 -0.99
C LEU A 503 23.77 36.42 -1.05
N GLN A 504 23.57 37.69 -0.71
CA GLN A 504 22.25 38.30 -0.77
C GLN A 504 21.79 38.48 -2.23
N THR A 505 22.72 38.83 -3.12
CA THR A 505 22.47 38.87 -4.57
C THR A 505 22.24 37.46 -5.15
N ALA A 506 23.01 36.46 -4.74
CA ALA A 506 22.89 35.08 -5.21
C ALA A 506 21.58 34.43 -4.75
N LEU A 507 21.09 34.79 -3.57
CA LEU A 507 19.78 34.37 -3.10
C LEU A 507 18.66 35.11 -3.86
N GLY A 508 18.87 36.36 -4.26
CA GLY A 508 17.82 37.16 -4.93
C GLY A 508 16.64 37.47 -4.01
N LEU A 509 15.51 37.88 -4.58
CA LEU A 509 14.25 37.94 -3.84
C LEU A 509 13.55 36.59 -3.90
N ILE A 510 12.89 36.18 -2.82
CA ILE A 510 12.13 34.91 -2.82
C ILE A 510 11.03 34.92 -3.87
N THR A 511 10.39 36.08 -4.07
CA THR A 511 9.34 36.30 -5.07
C THR A 511 9.81 36.05 -6.50
N ASP A 512 11.11 36.16 -6.76
CA ASP A 512 11.68 36.00 -8.10
C ASP A 512 11.98 34.52 -8.41
N CYS A 513 11.79 33.63 -7.43
CA CYS A 513 12.00 32.21 -7.60
C CYS A 513 10.85 31.58 -8.39
N LYS A 514 11.10 31.22 -9.65
CA LYS A 514 10.10 30.75 -10.63
C LYS A 514 9.36 29.47 -10.22
N ASP A 515 9.90 28.74 -9.26
CA ASP A 515 9.48 27.39 -8.90
C ASP A 515 8.26 27.38 -7.97
N GLY A 516 7.83 28.52 -7.41
CA GLY A 516 6.67 28.63 -6.53
C GLY A 516 6.79 27.88 -5.19
N ARG A 517 7.84 27.09 -4.98
CA ARG A 517 8.02 26.24 -3.78
C ARG A 517 8.25 27.03 -2.50
N TYR A 518 8.58 28.32 -2.60
CA TYR A 518 8.71 29.23 -1.47
C TYR A 518 7.49 30.11 -1.26
N HIS A 519 6.34 29.82 -1.87
CA HIS A 519 5.19 30.74 -1.87
C HIS A 519 4.67 31.15 -0.48
N ARG A 520 5.08 30.47 0.60
CA ARG A 520 4.77 30.83 1.99
C ARG A 520 5.90 31.55 2.72
N ALA A 521 7.08 31.61 2.14
CA ALA A 521 8.22 32.30 2.71
C ALA A 521 8.24 33.73 2.17
N GLU A 522 8.09 34.71 3.04
CA GLU A 522 8.17 36.12 2.65
C GLU A 522 9.63 36.60 2.65
N THR A 523 10.46 35.96 3.48
CA THR A 523 11.85 36.33 3.68
C THR A 523 12.76 35.10 3.69
N TRP A 524 14.03 35.32 3.36
CA TRP A 524 15.03 34.24 3.42
C TRP A 524 15.18 33.68 4.86
N LYS A 525 14.72 34.38 5.90
CA LYS A 525 14.66 33.81 7.26
C LYS A 525 13.65 32.66 7.36
N ASP A 526 12.54 32.74 6.64
CA ASP A 526 11.47 31.74 6.65
C ASP A 526 11.96 30.48 5.92
N VAL A 527 12.70 30.66 4.82
CA VAL A 527 13.36 29.54 4.12
C VAL A 527 14.36 28.80 5.03
N LYS A 528 15.11 29.49 5.89
CA LYS A 528 15.99 28.81 6.88
C LYS A 528 15.18 27.93 7.83
N GLN A 529 14.05 28.45 8.30
CA GLN A 529 13.19 27.72 9.21
C GLN A 529 12.59 26.50 8.52
N LEU A 530 12.19 26.60 7.25
CA LEU A 530 11.76 25.47 6.42
C LEU A 530 12.85 24.42 6.19
N LEU A 531 14.13 24.81 6.22
CA LEU A 531 15.27 23.90 6.19
C LEU A 531 15.60 23.30 7.57
N GLY A 532 14.89 23.70 8.63
CA GLY A 532 15.10 23.24 10.00
C GLY A 532 16.29 23.90 10.70
N TYR A 533 16.71 25.08 10.25
CA TYR A 533 17.76 25.87 10.90
C TYR A 533 17.13 27.04 11.65
N GLY A 534 17.58 27.27 12.89
CA GLY A 534 17.12 28.43 13.67
C GLY A 534 17.47 29.74 12.98
N HIS A 535 16.68 30.80 13.23
CA HIS A 535 16.82 32.10 12.56
C HIS A 535 18.22 32.73 12.66
N SER A 536 18.92 32.47 13.77
CA SER A 536 20.29 32.93 14.03
C SER A 536 21.37 32.20 13.21
N THR A 537 21.02 31.08 12.58
CA THR A 537 21.94 30.32 11.75
C THR A 537 22.28 31.12 10.50
N LYS A 538 23.57 31.41 10.29
CA LYS A 538 24.03 32.09 9.09
C LYS A 538 23.83 31.20 7.86
N PHE A 539 23.35 31.76 6.74
CA PHE A 539 23.17 31.02 5.49
C PHE A 539 24.42 30.29 5.02
N GLN A 540 25.60 30.88 5.23
CA GLN A 540 26.87 30.19 5.01
C GLN A 540 26.91 28.79 5.62
N LYS A 541 26.55 28.66 6.90
CA LYS A 541 26.58 27.36 7.60
C LYS A 541 25.57 26.38 7.00
N ILE A 542 24.42 26.89 6.54
CA ILE A 542 23.37 26.10 5.90
C ILE A 542 23.87 25.58 4.55
N ILE A 543 24.40 26.46 3.69
CA ILE A 543 24.92 26.13 2.37
C ILE A 543 26.07 25.11 2.47
N SER A 544 27.04 25.34 3.36
CA SER A 544 28.15 24.41 3.58
C SER A 544 27.71 23.06 4.12
N ALA A 545 26.63 23.01 4.90
CA ALA A 545 26.09 21.76 5.43
C ALA A 545 25.27 20.98 4.39
N LEU A 546 24.47 21.68 3.58
CA LEU A 546 23.61 21.05 2.57
C LEU A 546 24.38 20.62 1.32
N TRP A 547 25.37 21.40 0.89
CA TRP A 547 26.16 21.13 -0.33
C TRP A 547 27.66 21.25 -0.08
N PRO A 548 28.23 20.36 0.74
CA PRO A 548 29.65 20.39 1.05
C PRO A 548 30.49 20.29 -0.23
N GLY A 549 31.40 21.25 -0.42
CA GLY A 549 32.32 21.28 -1.55
C GLY A 549 31.72 21.72 -2.89
N GLN A 550 30.43 22.08 -2.96
CA GLN A 550 29.83 22.55 -4.22
C GLN A 550 29.95 24.07 -4.37
N PHE A 551 29.85 24.82 -3.28
CA PHE A 551 30.03 26.27 -3.27
C PHE A 551 31.21 26.67 -2.38
N SER A 552 32.07 27.56 -2.89
CA SER A 552 33.08 28.25 -2.11
C SER A 552 32.46 29.50 -1.51
N ILE A 553 32.69 29.74 -0.22
CA ILE A 553 32.13 30.91 0.48
C ILE A 553 33.25 31.69 1.16
N GLN A 554 33.43 32.95 0.75
CA GLN A 554 34.43 33.85 1.32
C GLN A 554 33.77 35.02 2.03
N LEU A 555 34.33 35.44 3.17
CA LEU A 555 33.89 36.63 3.90
C LEU A 555 34.81 37.80 3.57
N ARG A 556 34.28 38.84 2.91
CA ARG A 556 35.00 40.09 2.61
C ARG A 556 34.15 41.27 3.04
N GLU A 557 34.73 42.22 3.76
CA GLU A 557 34.03 43.46 4.16
C GLU A 557 32.68 43.22 4.86
N LYS A 558 32.61 42.18 5.71
CA LYS A 558 31.38 41.75 6.42
C LYS A 558 30.26 41.20 5.52
N LYS A 559 30.54 40.94 4.24
CA LYS A 559 29.66 40.29 3.27
C LYS A 559 30.19 38.93 2.87
N TYR A 560 29.28 37.99 2.62
CA TYR A 560 29.62 36.66 2.15
C TYR A 560 29.52 36.63 0.63
N TYR A 561 30.56 36.17 -0.04
CA TYR A 561 30.61 35.97 -1.48
C TYR A 561 30.63 34.47 -1.77
N LEU A 562 29.86 34.05 -2.79
CA LEU A 562 29.79 32.67 -3.25
C LEU A 562 30.33 32.54 -4.67
N SER A 563 31.06 31.46 -4.91
CA SER A 563 31.37 30.98 -6.25
C SER A 563 31.10 29.48 -6.33
N LYS A 564 30.83 28.97 -7.54
CA LYS A 564 30.78 27.52 -7.78
C LYS A 564 32.19 26.98 -7.58
N SER A 565 32.33 25.89 -6.81
CA SER A 565 33.63 25.25 -6.65
C SER A 565 34.02 24.65 -7.99
N GLU A 566 35.24 24.91 -8.45
CA GLU A 566 35.77 24.20 -9.61
C GLU A 566 35.70 22.71 -9.30
N ASN A 567 34.95 21.97 -10.10
CA ASN A 567 34.95 20.51 -10.07
C ASN A 567 36.38 20.09 -10.37
N THR A 568 37.20 19.96 -9.33
CA THR A 568 38.51 19.33 -9.39
C THR A 568 38.21 17.87 -9.63
N GLY A 569 38.08 17.51 -10.91
CA GLY A 569 37.76 16.15 -11.32
C GLY A 569 38.72 15.18 -10.65
N HIS A 570 38.20 14.46 -9.66
CA HIS A 570 38.86 13.37 -8.97
C HIS A 570 38.07 12.09 -9.18
#